data_AF-A0A6G9HIF0-F1
#
_entry.id   AF-A0A6G9HIF0-F1
#
_cell.length_a   1.000
_cell.length_b   1.000
_cell.length_c   1.000
_cell.angle_alpha   90.00
_cell.angle_beta   90.00
_cell.angle_gamma   90.00
#
_symmetry.space_group_name_H-M   'P 1'
#
loop_
_entity.id
_entity.type
_entity.pdbx_description
1 polymer ?
#
loop_
_entity_poly.entity_id
_entity_poly.type
_entity_poly.pdbx_seq_one_letter_code
_entity_poly.pdbx_strand_id
1 'polypeptide(L)'
;MRKLFVLMLISLFALSSQSFLAQGFDKKTVATTTKLVSVTGGNVELWSQKSDTDVTYTIRLKDHQYRRLNDFINLEFGDKKSITDFLDKVIYQYGEMKIGDSFDLGLSTGNTGVCKSIIGFKVLATTGDLNMFGYLEKKHAEKMLKYLQKE
;
A
#
# COMPACT_ATOMS: atom_id res chain seq x y z
N MET A 1 64.68 -39.16 28.39
CA MET A 1 65.85 -38.65 27.63
C MET A 1 65.97 -39.41 26.31
N ARG A 2 66.40 -38.72 25.24
CA ARG A 2 66.51 -39.10 23.78
C ARG A 2 65.19 -38.94 23.01
N LYS A 3 64.93 -37.92 22.17
CA LYS A 3 65.60 -37.26 21.01
C LYS A 3 65.65 -38.09 19.71
N LEU A 4 65.08 -37.48 18.64
CA LEU A 4 65.23 -37.61 17.16
C LEU A 4 63.87 -37.90 16.48
N PHE A 5 63.15 -37.02 15.76
CA PHE A 5 63.38 -36.04 14.68
C PHE A 5 63.53 -36.62 13.25
N VAL A 6 62.71 -36.07 12.33
CA VAL A 6 62.71 -36.09 10.84
C VAL A 6 62.09 -37.36 10.20
N LEU A 7 61.07 -37.32 9.34
CA LEU A 7 60.98 -36.64 8.04
C LEU A 7 59.58 -36.10 7.67
N MET A 8 59.64 -34.96 6.97
CA MET A 8 58.59 -34.31 6.18
C MET A 8 58.00 -35.23 5.09
N LEU A 9 56.70 -35.09 4.88
CA LEU A 9 56.08 -35.28 3.57
C LEU A 9 55.25 -34.03 3.27
N ILE A 10 55.83 -33.15 2.45
CA ILE A 10 55.14 -32.05 1.79
C ILE A 10 54.70 -32.60 0.42
N SER A 11 53.39 -32.75 0.23
CA SER A 11 52.74 -32.57 -1.06
C SER A 11 51.29 -32.14 -0.80
N LEU A 12 51.00 -30.85 -0.88
CA LEU A 12 50.61 -30.10 -2.10
C LEU A 12 49.08 -30.10 -2.27
N PHE A 13 48.48 -29.01 -1.77
CA PHE A 13 47.25 -28.34 -2.22
C PHE A 13 46.02 -29.18 -2.65
N ALA A 14 44.98 -29.14 -1.83
CA ALA A 14 43.68 -28.63 -2.29
C ALA A 14 42.95 -27.99 -1.12
N LEU A 15 42.61 -26.71 -1.28
CA LEU A 15 41.80 -25.93 -0.37
C LEU A 15 40.41 -26.53 -0.22
N SER A 16 39.96 -26.73 1.01
CA SER A 16 38.61 -26.32 1.39
C SER A 16 38.69 -25.69 2.77
N SER A 17 38.95 -24.39 2.75
CA SER A 17 38.86 -23.51 3.89
C SER A 17 37.51 -23.70 4.57
N GLN A 18 37.58 -24.20 5.81
CA GLN A 18 36.84 -23.74 6.97
C GLN A 18 35.48 -23.11 6.68
N SER A 19 34.43 -23.85 7.02
CA SER A 19 33.06 -23.38 7.18
C SER A 19 33.02 -22.17 8.14
N PHE A 20 33.21 -20.98 7.59
CA PHE A 20 32.91 -19.71 8.22
C PHE A 20 31.48 -19.31 7.85
N LEU A 21 30.60 -19.38 8.85
CA LEU A 21 29.40 -18.56 9.01
C LEU A 21 28.59 -18.27 7.73
N ALA A 22 27.68 -19.18 7.38
CA ALA A 22 26.45 -18.82 6.70
C ALA A 22 25.52 -18.07 7.67
N GLN A 23 25.89 -16.85 8.06
CA GLN A 23 24.92 -15.81 8.46
C GLN A 23 24.84 -14.84 7.28
N GLY A 24 24.28 -15.32 6.17
CA GLY A 24 23.88 -14.45 5.09
C GLY A 24 22.76 -13.58 5.61
N PHE A 25 22.99 -12.28 5.73
CA PHE A 25 21.96 -11.29 6.00
C PHE A 25 20.77 -11.59 5.07
N ASP A 26 19.60 -11.90 5.64
CA ASP A 26 18.37 -11.87 4.87
C ASP A 26 18.32 -10.51 4.17
N LYS A 27 18.34 -10.54 2.84
CA LYS A 27 18.21 -9.34 2.02
C LYS A 27 16.87 -8.73 2.42
N LYS A 28 16.90 -7.70 3.27
CA LYS A 28 15.70 -6.97 3.68
C LYS A 28 15.01 -6.51 2.40
N THR A 29 13.90 -7.14 2.05
CA THR A 29 13.09 -6.75 0.90
C THR A 29 12.69 -5.29 1.09
N VAL A 30 13.28 -4.39 0.31
CA VAL A 30 12.98 -2.96 0.38
C VAL A 30 11.75 -2.73 -0.48
N ALA A 31 10.58 -2.67 0.16
CA ALA A 31 9.37 -2.29 -0.52
C ALA A 31 9.50 -0.83 -1.02
N THR A 32 9.37 -0.62 -2.32
CA THR A 32 9.40 0.74 -2.90
C THR A 32 8.00 1.31 -2.86
N THR A 33 7.84 2.44 -2.17
CA THR A 33 6.55 3.13 -2.05
C THR A 33 6.54 4.39 -2.90
N THR A 34 5.56 4.52 -3.80
CA THR A 34 5.48 5.60 -4.79
C THR A 34 4.12 6.28 -4.73
N LYS A 35 4.10 7.60 -4.64
CA LYS A 35 2.87 8.40 -4.80
C LYS A 35 2.56 8.54 -6.29
N LEU A 36 1.43 8.00 -6.72
CA LEU A 36 1.01 7.99 -8.11
C LEU A 36 0.14 9.20 -8.44
N VAL A 37 -0.84 9.51 -7.57
CA VAL A 37 -1.78 10.61 -7.78
C VAL A 37 -1.98 11.36 -6.47
N SER A 38 -2.06 12.69 -6.55
CA SER A 38 -2.55 13.56 -5.48
C SER A 38 -3.66 14.44 -6.01
N VAL A 39 -4.75 14.57 -5.25
CA VAL A 39 -5.88 15.42 -5.58
C VAL A 39 -6.26 16.30 -4.40
N THR A 40 -6.87 17.45 -4.70
CA THR A 40 -7.37 18.40 -3.69
C THR A 40 -6.29 18.78 -2.68
N GLY A 41 -5.11 19.17 -3.18
CA GLY A 41 -3.99 19.63 -2.36
C GLY A 41 -3.40 18.57 -1.41
N GLY A 42 -3.57 17.27 -1.69
CA GLY A 42 -3.07 16.19 -0.83
C GLY A 42 -4.08 15.66 0.18
N ASN A 43 -5.35 16.09 0.11
CA ASN A 43 -6.40 15.51 0.95
C ASN A 43 -6.78 14.09 0.53
N VAL A 44 -6.51 13.73 -0.72
CA VAL A 44 -6.74 12.38 -1.23
C VAL A 44 -5.57 11.99 -2.11
N GLU A 45 -4.99 10.82 -1.86
CA GLU A 45 -3.78 10.35 -2.52
C GLU A 45 -3.91 8.88 -2.95
N LEU A 46 -3.32 8.55 -4.10
CA LEU A 46 -3.12 7.18 -4.55
C LEU A 46 -1.64 6.85 -4.46
N TRP A 47 -1.34 5.73 -3.82
CA TRP A 47 0.00 5.19 -3.64
C TRP A 47 0.07 3.77 -4.17
N SER A 48 1.25 3.38 -4.62
CA SER A 48 1.62 1.97 -4.82
C SER A 48 2.77 1.60 -3.91
N GLN A 49 2.80 0.35 -3.49
CA GLN A 49 3.93 -0.25 -2.81
C GLN A 49 4.31 -1.54 -3.53
N LYS A 50 5.51 -1.54 -4.11
CA LYS A 50 6.08 -2.67 -4.83
C LYS A 50 7.03 -3.46 -3.93
N SER A 51 6.73 -4.73 -3.72
CA SER A 51 7.65 -5.74 -3.17
C SER A 51 8.37 -6.47 -4.32
N ASP A 52 9.15 -7.49 -4.00
CA ASP A 52 9.88 -8.28 -5.01
C ASP A 52 8.93 -9.00 -5.99
N THR A 53 7.74 -9.40 -5.53
CA THR A 53 6.76 -10.19 -6.31
C THR A 53 5.46 -9.46 -6.58
N ASP A 54 5.09 -8.47 -5.76
CA ASP A 54 3.72 -7.94 -5.74
C ASP A 54 3.70 -6.41 -5.77
N VAL A 55 2.58 -5.86 -6.24
CA VAL A 55 2.30 -4.43 -6.17
C VAL A 55 0.94 -4.24 -5.53
N THR A 56 0.94 -3.61 -4.35
CA THR A 56 -0.28 -3.22 -3.64
C THR A 56 -0.57 -1.74 -3.89
N TYR A 57 -1.83 -1.36 -3.74
CA TYR A 57 -2.28 0.02 -3.93
C TYR A 57 -3.02 0.50 -2.70
N THR A 58 -2.86 1.78 -2.38
CA THR A 58 -3.54 2.40 -1.24
C THR A 58 -4.14 3.74 -1.66
N ILE A 59 -5.43 3.91 -1.41
CA ILE A 59 -6.07 5.22 -1.43
C ILE A 59 -6.02 5.77 -0.01
N ARG A 60 -5.36 6.90 0.18
CA ARG A 60 -5.27 7.61 1.45
C ARG A 60 -6.22 8.78 1.44
N LEU A 61 -7.15 8.81 2.40
CA LEU A 61 -8.09 9.90 2.59
C LEU A 61 -7.72 10.64 3.86
N LYS A 62 -7.44 11.94 3.75
CA LYS A 62 -7.08 12.76 4.90
C LYS A 62 -8.21 12.76 5.92
N ASP A 63 -7.86 12.58 7.19
CA ASP A 63 -8.83 12.64 8.25
C ASP A 63 -9.34 14.07 8.47
N HIS A 64 -10.66 14.18 8.49
CA HIS A 64 -11.36 15.43 8.72
C HIS A 64 -11.82 15.61 10.17
N GLN A 65 -11.76 14.56 11.01
CA GLN A 65 -12.08 14.60 12.44
C GLN A 65 -10.94 15.23 13.25
N TYR A 66 -9.72 14.69 13.17
CA TYR A 66 -8.54 15.13 13.91
C TYR A 66 -7.52 15.82 13.00
N ARG A 67 -7.95 16.89 12.33
CA ARG A 67 -7.18 17.60 11.28
C ARG A 67 -5.75 18.00 11.68
N ARG A 68 -5.47 18.17 12.97
CA ARG A 68 -4.15 18.56 13.50
C ARG A 68 -3.13 17.42 13.48
N LEU A 69 -3.59 16.16 13.47
CA LEU A 69 -2.72 14.99 13.46
C LEU A 69 -2.19 14.66 12.06
N ASN A 70 -2.82 15.20 11.02
CA ASN A 70 -2.48 14.92 9.62
C ASN A 70 -2.48 13.42 9.29
N ASP A 71 -3.38 12.69 9.96
CA ASP A 71 -3.59 11.26 9.75
C ASP A 71 -4.47 11.00 8.53
N PHE A 72 -4.44 9.75 8.07
CA PHE A 72 -5.15 9.29 6.89
C PHE A 72 -5.87 7.98 7.18
N ILE A 73 -7.04 7.84 6.57
CA ILE A 73 -7.71 6.56 6.41
C ILE A 73 -7.13 5.91 5.17
N ASN A 74 -6.68 4.67 5.32
CA ASN A 74 -6.10 3.90 4.25
C ASN A 74 -7.15 2.90 3.74
N LEU A 75 -7.42 2.93 2.43
CA LEU A 75 -8.16 1.90 1.73
C LEU A 75 -7.14 1.09 0.92
N GLU A 76 -6.94 -0.15 1.30
CA GLU A 76 -5.86 -1.00 0.78
C GLU A 76 -6.39 -2.02 -0.23
N PHE A 77 -5.63 -2.23 -1.30
CA PHE A 77 -5.96 -3.11 -2.41
C PHE A 77 -4.76 -3.97 -2.76
N GLY A 78 -5.01 -5.28 -2.91
CA GLY A 78 -3.95 -6.27 -3.13
C GLY A 78 -3.28 -6.16 -4.51
N ASP A 79 -3.99 -5.68 -5.52
CA ASP A 79 -3.50 -5.59 -6.89
C ASP A 79 -4.17 -4.45 -7.67
N LYS A 80 -3.68 -4.22 -8.89
CA LYS A 80 -4.19 -3.18 -9.80
C LYS A 80 -5.64 -3.42 -10.18
N LYS A 81 -6.05 -4.67 -10.44
CA LYS A 81 -7.42 -4.98 -10.87
C LYS A 81 -8.42 -4.60 -9.78
N SER A 82 -8.14 -4.98 -8.54
CA SER A 82 -8.99 -4.74 -7.36
C SER A 82 -9.24 -3.26 -7.12
N ILE A 83 -8.21 -2.42 -7.22
CA ILE A 83 -8.39 -0.96 -7.08
C ILE A 83 -9.14 -0.36 -8.28
N THR A 84 -8.90 -0.87 -9.49
CA THR A 84 -9.59 -0.38 -10.70
C THR A 84 -11.09 -0.68 -10.61
N ASP A 85 -11.44 -1.93 -10.27
CA ASP A 85 -12.82 -2.38 -10.07
C ASP A 85 -13.53 -1.56 -8.97
N PHE A 86 -12.82 -1.28 -7.86
CA PHE A 86 -13.34 -0.43 -6.79
C PHE A 86 -13.64 0.99 -7.29
N LEU A 87 -12.71 1.62 -8.01
CA LEU A 87 -12.88 2.97 -8.54
C LEU A 87 -14.04 3.05 -9.54
N ASP A 88 -14.17 2.07 -10.43
CA ASP A 88 -15.29 1.96 -11.36
C ASP A 88 -16.62 1.82 -10.62
N LYS A 89 -16.69 0.94 -9.62
CA LYS A 89 -17.89 0.77 -8.76
C LYS A 89 -18.26 2.08 -8.07
N VAL A 90 -17.29 2.79 -7.49
CA VAL A 90 -17.52 4.08 -6.85
C VAL A 90 -18.08 5.10 -7.85
N ILE A 91 -17.46 5.23 -9.02
CA ILE A 91 -17.89 6.17 -10.08
C ILE A 91 -19.32 5.88 -10.53
N TYR A 92 -19.64 4.60 -10.76
CA TYR A 92 -20.98 4.15 -11.10
C TYR A 92 -21.99 4.51 -9.99
N GLN A 93 -21.65 4.21 -8.73
CA GLN A 93 -22.53 4.46 -7.60
C GLN A 93 -22.85 5.95 -7.41
N TYR A 94 -21.97 6.87 -7.85
CA TYR A 94 -22.26 8.32 -7.80
C TYR A 94 -23.43 8.75 -8.69
N GLY A 95 -23.68 8.02 -9.79
CA GLY A 95 -24.86 8.25 -10.63
C GLY A 95 -26.16 7.91 -9.92
N GLU A 96 -26.12 6.85 -9.11
CA GLU A 96 -27.31 6.23 -8.51
C GLU A 96 -27.58 6.68 -7.05
N MET A 97 -26.53 7.04 -6.30
CA MET A 97 -26.64 7.30 -4.86
C MET A 97 -27.44 8.56 -4.52
N LYS A 98 -28.27 8.45 -3.49
CA LYS A 98 -28.94 9.55 -2.80
C LYS A 98 -28.20 9.88 -1.50
N ILE A 99 -28.35 11.12 -1.03
CA ILE A 99 -27.77 11.53 0.25
C ILE A 99 -28.37 10.68 1.38
N GLY A 100 -27.52 10.10 2.21
CA GLY A 100 -27.90 9.19 3.29
C GLY A 100 -27.78 7.71 2.94
N ASP A 101 -27.63 7.36 1.66
CA ASP A 101 -27.43 5.97 1.26
C ASP A 101 -26.09 5.44 1.80
N SER A 102 -26.09 4.17 2.21
CA SER A 102 -24.89 3.45 2.67
C SER A 102 -24.54 2.35 1.68
N PHE A 103 -23.25 2.15 1.45
CA PHE A 103 -22.71 1.23 0.46
C PHE A 103 -21.58 0.43 1.09
N ASP A 104 -21.64 -0.89 0.91
CA ASP A 104 -20.50 -1.75 1.19
C ASP A 104 -19.41 -1.48 0.15
N LEU A 105 -18.24 -1.06 0.62
CA LEU A 105 -17.08 -0.77 -0.21
C LEU A 105 -16.37 -2.04 -0.67
N GLY A 106 -16.70 -3.21 -0.11
CA GLY A 106 -16.08 -4.49 -0.47
C GLY A 106 -14.60 -4.55 -0.12
N LEU A 107 -14.17 -3.78 0.87
CA LEU A 107 -12.79 -3.73 1.34
C LEU A 107 -12.60 -4.77 2.46
N SER A 108 -11.44 -5.41 2.51
CA SER A 108 -11.10 -6.43 3.50
C SER A 108 -11.20 -5.92 4.95
N THR A 109 -11.04 -4.62 5.16
CA THR A 109 -11.17 -3.95 6.45
C THR A 109 -12.63 -3.72 6.88
N GLY A 110 -13.62 -4.07 6.05
CA GLY A 110 -15.04 -3.94 6.38
C GLY A 110 -15.59 -2.51 6.33
N ASN A 111 -14.91 -1.60 5.64
CA ASN A 111 -15.28 -0.19 5.62
C ASN A 111 -16.62 0.01 4.88
N THR A 112 -17.61 0.61 5.54
CA THR A 112 -18.86 1.05 4.92
C THR A 112 -18.72 2.51 4.48
N GLY A 113 -19.13 2.82 3.25
CA GLY A 113 -19.21 4.18 2.74
C GLY A 113 -20.62 4.74 2.87
N VAL A 114 -20.75 6.01 3.20
CA VAL A 114 -22.04 6.72 3.27
C VAL A 114 -22.02 7.90 2.30
N CYS A 115 -23.03 8.02 1.45
CA CYS A 115 -23.21 9.20 0.61
C CYS A 115 -23.60 10.41 1.48
N LYS A 116 -22.76 11.45 1.47
CA LYS A 116 -23.01 12.72 2.18
C LYS A 116 -22.96 13.89 1.21
N SER A 117 -23.59 14.98 1.60
CA SER A 117 -23.44 16.27 0.92
C SER A 117 -22.49 17.15 1.73
N ILE A 118 -21.45 17.67 1.08
CA ILE A 118 -20.49 18.60 1.68
C ILE A 118 -20.35 19.81 0.78
N ILE A 119 -20.71 20.99 1.30
CA ILE A 119 -20.61 22.26 0.58
C ILE A 119 -21.28 22.16 -0.82
N GLY A 120 -22.41 21.45 -0.90
CA GLY A 120 -23.16 21.27 -2.15
C GLY A 120 -22.68 20.15 -3.07
N PHE A 121 -21.63 19.42 -2.73
CA PHE A 121 -21.11 18.29 -3.52
C PHE A 121 -21.42 16.94 -2.87
N LYS A 122 -21.77 15.94 -3.68
CA LYS A 122 -21.88 14.55 -3.21
C LYS A 122 -20.49 13.97 -2.95
N VAL A 123 -20.31 13.40 -1.77
CA VAL A 123 -19.09 12.70 -1.36
C VAL A 123 -19.44 11.31 -0.85
N LEU A 124 -18.49 10.38 -0.98
CA LEU A 124 -18.53 9.09 -0.33
C LEU A 124 -17.67 9.23 0.92
N ALA A 125 -18.34 9.37 2.06
CA ALA A 125 -17.69 9.44 3.36
C ALA A 125 -17.42 8.03 3.85
N THR A 126 -16.18 7.75 4.24
CA THR A 126 -15.82 6.47 4.86
C THR A 126 -15.19 6.72 6.21
N THR A 127 -15.46 5.84 7.16
CA THR A 127 -14.90 5.88 8.51
C THR A 127 -13.73 4.92 8.61
N GLY A 128 -12.63 5.38 9.21
CA GLY A 128 -11.54 4.52 9.63
C GLY A 128 -11.56 4.31 11.15
N ASP A 129 -10.43 3.89 11.68
CA ASP A 129 -10.24 3.68 13.11
C ASP A 129 -10.48 4.97 13.92
N LEU A 130 -10.81 4.81 15.22
CA LEU A 130 -10.91 5.91 16.18
C LEU A 130 -11.88 7.04 15.78
N ASN A 131 -12.91 6.73 14.99
CA ASN A 131 -13.88 7.68 14.43
C ASN A 131 -13.31 8.68 13.41
N MET A 132 -12.16 8.37 12.81
CA MET A 132 -11.65 9.13 11.67
C MET A 132 -12.63 9.04 10.51
N PHE A 133 -12.78 10.11 9.73
CA PHE A 133 -13.53 10.05 8.47
C PHE A 133 -12.89 10.84 7.35
N GLY A 134 -13.03 10.29 6.15
CA GLY A 134 -12.40 10.76 4.94
C GLY A 134 -13.41 10.82 3.81
N TYR A 135 -13.16 11.71 2.86
CA TYR A 135 -14.07 11.95 1.74
C TYR A 135 -13.42 11.58 0.42
N LEU A 136 -14.08 10.69 -0.30
CA LEU A 136 -13.84 10.48 -1.72
C LEU A 136 -14.90 11.28 -2.50
N GLU A 137 -14.50 11.89 -3.61
CA GLU A 137 -15.41 12.53 -4.56
C GLU A 137 -15.35 11.77 -5.89
N LYS A 138 -16.39 11.86 -6.71
CA LYS A 138 -16.41 11.23 -8.05
C LYS A 138 -15.19 11.64 -8.88
N LYS A 139 -14.86 12.94 -8.93
CA LYS A 139 -13.72 13.47 -9.67
C LYS A 139 -12.37 12.94 -9.18
N HIS A 140 -12.27 12.58 -7.89
CA HIS A 140 -11.06 11.97 -7.32
C HIS A 140 -10.90 10.56 -7.88
N ALA A 141 -11.98 9.77 -7.86
CA ALA A 141 -11.98 8.41 -8.38
C ALA A 141 -11.70 8.38 -9.89
N GLU A 142 -12.35 9.25 -10.68
CA GLU A 142 -12.13 9.37 -12.13
C GLU A 142 -10.66 9.70 -12.46
N LYS A 143 -10.03 10.61 -11.71
CA LYS A 143 -8.62 10.98 -11.93
C LYS A 143 -7.66 9.83 -11.60
N MET A 144 -7.92 9.09 -10.53
CA MET A 144 -7.12 7.91 -10.17
C MET A 144 -7.27 6.79 -11.20
N LEU A 145 -8.51 6.50 -11.61
CA LEU A 145 -8.81 5.48 -12.61
C LEU A 145 -8.10 5.78 -13.93
N LYS A 146 -8.19 7.04 -14.40
CA LYS A 146 -7.50 7.49 -15.60
C LYS A 146 -5.98 7.36 -15.52
N TYR A 147 -5.38 7.52 -14.33
CA TYR A 147 -3.95 7.26 -14.15
C TYR A 147 -3.65 5.78 -14.34
N LEU A 148 -4.37 4.91 -13.62
CA LEU A 148 -4.15 3.47 -13.64
C LEU A 148 -4.37 2.84 -15.02
N GLN A 149 -5.27 3.39 -15.85
CA GLN A 149 -5.52 2.91 -17.21
C GLN A 149 -4.47 3.35 -18.25
N LYS A 150 -3.62 4.34 -17.94
CA LYS A 150 -2.59 4.84 -18.85
C LYS A 150 -1.25 4.10 -18.75
N GLU A 151 -0.99 3.52 -17.58
CA GLU A 151 0.15 2.63 -17.34
C GLU A 151 -0.21 1.17 -17.60
#